data_AF-A0A925JH39-F1
#
_entry.id   AF-A0A925JH39-F1
#
_cell.length_a   1.000
_cell.length_b   1.000
_cell.length_c   1.000
_cell.angle_alpha   90.00
_cell.angle_beta   90.00
_cell.angle_gamma   90.00
#
_symmetry.space_group_name_H-M   'P 1'
#
loop_
_entity.id
_entity.type
_entity.pdbx_description
1 polymer ?
#
loop_
_entity_poly.entity_id
_entity_poly.type
_entity_poly.pdbx_seq_one_letter_code
_entity_poly.pdbx_strand_id
1 'polypeptide(L)'
;MKQILLRAVGVLVVCGCFSWAAYYFLGPAALVLSLPLFGVLISRVFIDFVDEMRMVAKHVALRSVQGSYYSFQGISVNVVEDDDYCQWVAADEVRKIVGSGATDRMLALAYPDGWCEMGKPPKGYLRDDALLLYLAKENSLRGVKFRVWVERNIAHQAKKQRERFGIRVSDPRAPDLQPNHLGDTMVPRDMQSTLPQS
;
A
#
# COMPACT_ATOMS: atom_id res chain seq x y z
N MET A 1 1.02 13.17 9.51
CA MET A 1 2.42 13.65 9.44
C MET A 1 2.55 15.18 9.31
N LYS A 2 2.22 15.84 8.18
CA LYS A 2 2.47 17.30 8.00
C LYS A 2 1.85 18.22 9.08
N GLN A 3 0.62 17.96 9.50
CA GLN A 3 -0.05 18.78 10.52
C GLN A 3 0.56 18.66 11.93
N ILE A 4 1.16 17.51 12.25
CA ILE A 4 1.77 17.24 13.56
C ILE A 4 3.16 17.84 13.61
N LEU A 5 3.90 17.78 12.49
CA LEU A 5 5.17 18.48 12.33
C LEU A 5 4.98 20.00 12.51
N LEU A 6 3.92 20.56 11.94
CA LEU A 6 3.54 21.97 12.13
C LEU A 6 3.23 22.31 13.60
N ARG A 7 2.52 21.44 14.32
CA ARG A 7 2.22 21.65 15.75
C ARG A 7 3.48 21.53 16.62
N ALA A 8 4.32 20.54 16.37
CA ALA A 8 5.58 20.34 17.10
C ALA A 8 6.56 21.50 16.87
N VAL A 9 6.70 21.94 15.61
CA VAL A 9 7.52 23.11 15.25
C VAL A 9 6.93 24.37 15.87
N GLY A 10 5.60 24.56 15.83
CA GLY A 10 4.93 25.70 16.46
C GLY A 10 5.19 25.77 17.96
N VAL A 11 5.07 24.64 18.67
CA VAL A 11 5.35 24.58 20.11
C VAL A 11 6.82 24.86 20.40
N LEU A 12 7.76 24.30 19.62
CA LEU A 12 9.20 24.57 19.76
C LEU A 12 9.54 26.06 19.54
N VAL A 13 8.94 26.69 18.54
CA VAL A 13 9.12 28.12 18.24
C VAL A 13 8.58 28.98 19.38
N VAL A 14 7.36 28.70 19.87
CA VAL A 14 6.76 29.43 20.99
C VAL A 14 7.60 29.27 22.26
N CYS A 15 8.05 28.05 22.56
CA CYS A 15 8.96 27.77 23.67
C CYS A 15 10.30 28.50 23.54
N GLY A 16 10.91 28.49 22.36
CA GLY A 16 12.17 29.17 22.09
C GLY A 16 12.05 30.69 22.25
N CYS A 17 11.01 31.28 21.68
CA CYS A 17 10.72 32.71 21.82
C CYS A 17 10.45 33.11 23.27
N PHE A 18 9.70 32.30 24.03
CA PHE A 18 9.41 32.58 25.43
C PHE A 18 10.65 32.46 26.33
N SER A 19 11.49 31.44 26.12
CA SER A 19 12.78 31.29 26.82
C SER A 19 13.73 32.43 26.50
N TRP A 20 13.81 32.84 25.24
CA TRP A 20 14.63 33.98 24.83
C TRP A 20 14.17 35.28 25.50
N ALA A 21 12.86 35.55 25.48
CA ALA A 21 12.28 36.74 26.11
C ALA A 21 12.47 36.72 27.64
N ALA A 22 12.26 35.58 28.30
CA ALA A 22 12.45 35.43 29.74
C ALA A 22 13.92 35.63 30.16
N TYR A 23 14.86 35.10 29.38
CA TYR A 23 16.29 35.31 29.62
C TYR A 23 16.69 36.78 29.47
N TYR A 24 16.14 37.46 28.46
CA TYR A 24 16.45 38.86 28.19
C TYR A 24 15.91 39.83 29.26
N PHE A 25 14.71 39.56 29.81
CA PHE A 25 14.05 40.48 30.76
C PHE A 25 14.33 40.19 32.24
N LEU A 26 14.43 38.92 32.65
CA LEU A 26 14.54 38.54 34.07
C LEU A 26 15.86 37.83 34.42
N GLY A 27 16.71 37.56 33.44
CA GLY A 27 17.97 36.85 33.64
C GLY A 27 17.81 35.35 33.96
N PRO A 28 18.88 34.68 34.42
CA PRO A 28 18.91 33.22 34.57
C PRO A 28 17.92 32.67 35.60
N ALA A 29 17.50 33.48 36.58
CA ALA A 29 16.55 33.06 37.61
C ALA A 29 15.15 32.75 37.05
N ALA A 30 14.72 33.44 35.99
CA ALA A 30 13.44 33.16 35.33
C ALA A 30 13.42 31.82 34.59
N LEU A 31 14.59 31.33 34.13
CA LEU A 31 14.67 30.00 33.51
C LEU A 31 14.29 28.91 34.52
N VAL A 32 14.80 29.00 35.75
CA VAL A 32 14.49 28.05 36.83
C VAL A 32 13.00 28.06 37.18
N LEU A 33 12.36 29.24 37.20
CA LEU A 33 10.93 29.38 37.47
C LEU A 33 10.04 28.88 36.32
N SER A 34 10.53 28.96 35.08
CA SER A 34 9.79 28.50 33.89
C SER A 34 9.85 26.99 33.64
N LEU A 35 10.87 26.29 34.18
CA LEU A 35 11.08 24.86 34.02
C LEU A 35 9.83 23.97 34.19
N PRO A 36 9.02 24.12 35.26
CA PRO A 36 7.82 23.29 35.44
C PRO A 36 6.77 23.54 34.35
N LEU A 37 6.65 24.78 33.85
CA LEU A 37 5.72 25.12 32.77
C LEU A 37 6.16 24.45 31.44
N PHE A 38 7.46 24.47 31.17
CA PHE A 38 8.05 23.75 30.03
C PHE A 38 7.85 22.23 30.12
N GLY A 39 8.00 21.66 31.32
CA GLY A 39 7.76 20.23 31.55
C GLY A 39 6.34 19.80 31.20
N VAL A 40 5.34 20.60 31.56
CA VAL A 40 3.92 20.31 31.26
C VAL A 40 3.64 20.40 29.76
N LEU A 41 4.16 21.43 29.07
CA LEU A 41 3.96 21.56 27.62
C LEU A 41 4.64 20.45 26.82
N ILE A 42 5.89 20.11 27.17
CA ILE A 42 6.63 19.03 26.52
C ILE A 42 5.97 17.68 26.76
N SER A 43 5.46 17.42 27.97
CA SER A 43 4.80 16.16 28.31
C SER A 43 3.61 15.86 27.39
N ARG A 44 2.79 16.86 27.08
CA ARG A 44 1.64 16.70 26.16
C ARG A 44 2.07 16.30 24.75
N VAL A 45 3.08 16.98 24.21
CA VAL A 45 3.62 16.67 22.88
C VAL A 45 4.22 15.27 22.84
N PHE A 46 4.93 14.87 23.91
CA PHE A 46 5.49 13.53 24.02
C PHE A 46 4.41 12.46 24.12
N ILE A 47 3.33 12.68 24.88
CA ILE A 47 2.22 11.72 24.97
C ILE A 47 1.56 11.52 23.61
N ASP A 48 1.23 12.62 22.91
CA ASP A 48 0.63 12.55 21.57
C ASP A 48 1.57 11.84 20.58
N PHE A 49 2.87 12.10 20.67
CA PHE A 49 3.87 11.45 19.82
C PHE A 49 4.00 9.96 20.13
N VAL A 50 4.04 9.57 21.40
CA VAL A 50 4.18 8.17 21.84
C VAL A 50 2.93 7.35 21.48
N ASP A 51 1.72 7.90 21.59
CA ASP A 51 0.51 7.18 21.22
C ASP A 51 0.45 6.90 19.70
N GLU A 52 0.88 7.86 18.88
CA GLU A 52 0.93 7.67 17.43
C GLU A 52 2.07 6.71 17.04
N MET A 53 3.23 6.82 17.69
CA MET A 53 4.34 5.88 17.51
C MET A 53 3.95 4.48 17.95
N ARG A 54 3.14 4.33 19.01
CA ARG A 54 2.61 3.05 19.48
C ARG A 54 1.62 2.48 18.48
N MET A 55 0.78 3.31 17.85
CA MET A 55 -0.14 2.85 16.81
C MET A 55 0.60 2.39 15.56
N VAL A 56 1.62 3.15 15.12
CA VAL A 56 2.49 2.77 14.01
C VAL A 56 3.31 1.52 14.35
N ALA A 57 3.92 1.46 15.53
CA ALA A 57 4.69 0.30 15.99
C ALA A 57 3.81 -0.94 16.14
N LYS A 58 2.56 -0.78 16.60
CA LYS A 58 1.58 -1.86 16.64
C LYS A 58 1.22 -2.32 15.22
N HIS A 59 1.05 -1.42 14.27
CA HIS A 59 0.81 -1.78 12.87
C HIS A 59 2.01 -2.47 12.24
N VAL A 60 3.24 -1.98 12.46
CA VAL A 60 4.48 -2.57 11.94
C VAL A 60 4.79 -3.92 12.58
N ALA A 61 4.63 -4.03 13.91
CA ALA A 61 4.86 -5.27 14.64
C ALA A 61 3.78 -6.33 14.35
N LEU A 62 2.54 -5.91 14.07
CA LEU A 62 1.48 -6.82 13.61
C LEU A 62 1.60 -7.15 12.12
N ARG A 63 2.27 -6.31 11.29
CA ARG A 63 2.46 -6.56 9.86
C ARG A 63 3.25 -7.83 9.57
N SER A 64 4.22 -8.17 10.43
CA SER A 64 5.02 -9.40 10.28
C SER A 64 4.31 -10.67 10.78
N VAL A 65 3.22 -10.52 11.55
CA VAL A 65 2.49 -11.65 12.19
C VAL A 65 1.09 -11.85 11.61
N GLN A 66 0.48 -10.82 11.01
CA GLN A 66 -0.80 -10.88 10.30
C GLN A 66 -0.59 -11.31 8.85
N GLY A 67 -0.08 -12.51 8.63
CA GLY A 67 -0.51 -13.25 7.44
C GLY A 67 -2.04 -13.37 7.54
N SER A 68 -2.78 -12.84 6.58
CA SER A 68 -4.22 -13.01 6.56
C SER A 68 -4.49 -14.46 6.19
N TYR A 69 -4.78 -15.27 7.21
CA TYR A 69 -5.11 -16.68 7.04
C TYR A 69 -6.54 -16.78 6.53
N TYR A 70 -6.67 -16.99 5.24
CA TYR A 70 -7.95 -17.32 4.65
C TYR A 70 -8.11 -18.84 4.56
N SER A 71 -9.34 -19.32 4.55
CA SER A 71 -9.62 -20.74 4.29
C SER A 71 -10.52 -20.87 3.08
N PHE A 72 -10.09 -21.68 2.11
CA PHE A 72 -10.88 -22.02 0.94
C PHE A 72 -11.11 -23.53 0.93
N GLN A 73 -12.37 -23.96 1.10
CA GLN A 73 -12.77 -25.38 1.10
C GLN A 73 -11.93 -26.24 2.06
N GLY A 74 -11.57 -25.70 3.24
CA GLY A 74 -10.78 -26.39 4.26
C GLY A 74 -9.26 -26.35 4.04
N ILE A 75 -8.78 -25.74 2.96
CA ILE A 75 -7.35 -25.50 2.71
C ILE A 75 -7.01 -24.09 3.19
N SER A 76 -5.98 -23.96 4.04
CA SER A 76 -5.47 -22.66 4.47
C SER A 76 -4.72 -21.98 3.33
N VAL A 77 -5.04 -20.71 3.10
CA VAL A 77 -4.39 -19.82 2.14
C VAL A 77 -3.76 -18.68 2.93
N ASN A 78 -2.44 -18.65 2.95
CA ASN A 78 -1.60 -17.64 3.54
C ASN A 78 -1.42 -16.49 2.56
N VAL A 79 -1.93 -15.33 2.96
CA VAL A 79 -1.82 -14.08 2.22
C VAL A 79 -0.95 -13.11 3.01
N VAL A 80 0.14 -12.67 2.38
CA VAL A 80 1.08 -11.68 2.93
C VAL A 80 0.80 -10.34 2.26
N GLU A 81 0.75 -9.27 3.04
CA GLU A 81 0.55 -7.91 2.54
C GLU A 81 1.87 -7.14 2.55
N ASP A 82 2.20 -6.52 1.43
CA ASP A 82 3.45 -5.78 1.22
C ASP A 82 3.30 -4.28 1.55
N ASP A 83 4.41 -3.55 1.51
CA ASP A 83 4.48 -2.10 1.73
C ASP A 83 3.59 -1.30 0.74
N ASP A 84 3.44 -1.80 -0.48
CA ASP A 84 2.59 -1.25 -1.54
C ASP A 84 1.11 -1.71 -1.47
N TYR A 85 0.68 -2.33 -0.36
CA TYR A 85 -0.67 -2.91 -0.21
C TYR A 85 -0.99 -3.94 -1.31
N CYS A 86 0.05 -4.62 -1.81
CA CYS A 86 -0.07 -5.77 -2.68
C CYS A 86 -0.30 -7.03 -1.84
N GLN A 87 -1.24 -7.87 -2.27
CA GLN A 87 -1.53 -9.13 -1.59
C GLN A 87 -0.83 -10.27 -2.33
N TRP A 88 0.05 -10.97 -1.61
CA TRP A 88 0.88 -12.05 -2.08
C TRP A 88 0.37 -13.38 -1.52
N VAL A 89 0.07 -14.32 -2.40
CA VAL A 89 -0.51 -15.63 -2.05
C VAL A 89 0.51 -16.72 -2.28
N ALA A 90 0.68 -17.63 -1.32
CA ALA A 90 1.65 -18.71 -1.42
C ALA A 90 1.35 -19.66 -2.60
N ALA A 91 2.30 -19.81 -3.52
CA ALA A 91 2.14 -20.62 -4.74
C ALA A 91 1.87 -22.10 -4.42
N ASP A 92 2.49 -22.62 -3.36
CA ASP A 92 2.29 -24.00 -2.90
C ASP A 92 0.83 -24.31 -2.54
N GLU A 93 0.16 -23.37 -1.89
CA GLU A 93 -1.22 -23.55 -1.45
C GLU A 93 -2.18 -23.43 -2.64
N VAL A 94 -1.89 -22.51 -3.57
CA VAL A 94 -2.60 -22.42 -4.85
C VAL A 94 -2.50 -23.75 -5.61
N ARG A 95 -1.30 -24.36 -5.67
CA ARG A 95 -1.11 -25.67 -6.29
C ARG A 95 -1.91 -26.79 -5.62
N LYS A 96 -1.98 -26.80 -4.28
CA LYS A 96 -2.79 -27.77 -3.53
C LYS A 96 -4.28 -27.67 -3.86
N ILE A 97 -4.78 -26.44 -4.08
CA ILE A 97 -6.20 -26.20 -4.38
C ILE A 97 -6.52 -26.58 -5.83
N VAL A 98 -5.67 -26.18 -6.77
CA VAL A 98 -5.89 -26.38 -8.20
C VAL A 98 -5.58 -27.82 -8.63
N GLY A 99 -4.64 -28.50 -7.96
CA GLY A 99 -4.23 -29.87 -8.25
C GLY A 99 -3.26 -30.03 -9.43
N SER A 100 -3.30 -29.12 -10.40
CA SER A 100 -2.34 -28.95 -11.50
C SER A 100 -1.67 -27.58 -11.38
N GLY A 101 -0.34 -27.57 -11.31
CA GLY A 101 0.43 -26.38 -10.95
C GLY A 101 1.66 -26.19 -11.82
N ALA A 102 1.85 -25.02 -12.40
CA ALA A 102 3.13 -24.64 -12.95
C ALA A 102 4.21 -24.66 -11.85
N THR A 103 5.44 -25.03 -12.21
CA THR A 103 6.58 -25.00 -11.28
C THR A 103 6.97 -23.55 -10.97
N ASP A 104 7.60 -23.34 -9.82
CA ASP A 104 8.01 -21.99 -9.35
C ASP A 104 8.85 -21.26 -10.39
N ARG A 105 9.76 -21.98 -11.06
CA ARG A 105 10.54 -21.44 -12.18
C ARG A 105 9.68 -20.98 -13.36
N MET A 106 8.65 -21.73 -13.72
CA MET A 106 7.74 -21.33 -14.81
C MET A 106 6.89 -20.13 -14.42
N LEU A 107 6.46 -20.04 -13.15
CA LEU A 107 5.70 -18.90 -12.64
C LEU A 107 6.55 -17.64 -12.58
N ALA A 108 7.80 -17.76 -12.11
CA ALA A 108 8.78 -16.68 -12.12
C ALA A 108 9.08 -16.16 -13.53
N LEU A 109 9.18 -17.06 -14.53
CA LEU A 109 9.40 -16.68 -15.93
C LEU A 109 8.15 -16.08 -16.59
N ALA A 110 6.96 -16.58 -16.26
CA ALA A 110 5.71 -16.12 -16.87
C ALA A 110 5.23 -14.78 -16.29
N TYR A 111 5.57 -14.49 -15.03
CA TYR A 111 5.12 -13.31 -14.31
C TYR A 111 6.26 -12.69 -13.49
N PRO A 112 7.27 -12.07 -14.15
CA PRO A 112 8.45 -11.53 -13.46
C PRO A 112 8.08 -10.46 -12.43
N ASP A 113 7.10 -9.59 -12.72
CA ASP A 113 6.65 -8.54 -11.81
C ASP A 113 5.62 -9.02 -10.77
N GLY A 114 5.13 -10.26 -10.92
CA GLY A 114 4.06 -10.83 -10.11
C GLY A 114 4.49 -12.02 -9.25
N TRP A 115 5.79 -12.34 -9.26
CA TRP A 115 6.40 -13.43 -8.51
C TRP A 115 7.41 -12.89 -7.51
N CYS A 116 7.36 -13.36 -6.27
CA CYS A 116 8.35 -13.03 -5.26
C CYS A 116 8.66 -14.24 -4.39
N GLU A 117 9.92 -14.42 -4.02
CA GLU A 117 10.33 -15.41 -3.03
C GLU A 117 10.50 -14.75 -1.68
N MET A 118 9.68 -15.17 -0.70
CA MET A 118 9.66 -14.58 0.64
C MET A 118 9.78 -15.67 1.71
N GLY A 119 10.35 -15.29 2.86
CA GLY A 119 10.50 -16.16 4.04
C GLY A 119 11.85 -16.91 4.16
N LYS A 120 12.02 -17.61 5.27
CA LYS A 120 13.14 -18.52 5.55
C LYS A 120 12.56 -19.85 6.04
N PRO A 121 12.55 -20.93 5.25
CA PRO A 121 13.13 -21.08 3.90
C PRO A 121 12.36 -20.28 2.82
N PRO A 122 13.01 -19.96 1.68
CA PRO A 122 12.39 -19.17 0.60
C PRO A 122 11.20 -19.94 0.01
N LYS A 123 10.02 -19.34 0.06
CA LYS A 123 8.80 -19.86 -0.54
C LYS A 123 8.33 -18.90 -1.63
N GLY A 124 7.80 -19.47 -2.71
CA GLY A 124 7.24 -18.71 -3.82
C GLY A 124 5.86 -18.14 -3.50
N TYR A 125 5.68 -16.86 -3.80
CA TYR A 125 4.42 -16.14 -3.68
C TYR A 125 4.02 -15.51 -5.03
N LEU A 126 2.73 -15.55 -5.34
CA LEU A 126 2.13 -14.82 -6.46
C LEU A 126 1.36 -13.61 -5.97
N ARG A 127 1.57 -12.47 -6.63
CA ARG A 127 0.72 -11.28 -6.47
C ARG A 127 -0.71 -11.57 -6.94
N ASP A 128 -1.69 -10.95 -6.30
CA ASP A 128 -3.12 -11.07 -6.59
C ASP A 128 -3.46 -10.94 -8.09
N ASP A 129 -2.90 -9.96 -8.80
CA ASP A 129 -3.16 -9.76 -10.23
C ASP A 129 -2.60 -10.92 -11.09
N ALA A 130 -1.39 -11.36 -10.79
CA ALA A 130 -0.72 -12.48 -11.48
C ALA A 130 -1.40 -13.82 -11.15
N LEU A 131 -1.89 -13.97 -9.93
CA LEU A 131 -2.69 -15.13 -9.50
C LEU A 131 -3.99 -15.21 -10.29
N LEU A 132 -4.71 -14.11 -10.47
CA LEU A 132 -5.94 -14.12 -11.25
C LEU A 132 -5.68 -14.39 -12.74
N LEU A 133 -4.56 -13.92 -13.30
CA LEU A 133 -4.11 -14.26 -14.66
C LEU A 133 -3.77 -15.75 -14.80
N TYR A 134 -3.07 -16.31 -13.81
CA TYR A 134 -2.78 -17.73 -13.75
C TYR A 134 -4.06 -18.57 -13.69
N LEU A 135 -4.97 -18.24 -12.78
CA LEU A 135 -6.26 -18.91 -12.62
C LEU A 135 -7.23 -18.67 -13.79
N ALA A 136 -6.98 -17.66 -14.64
CA ALA A 136 -7.73 -17.47 -15.87
C ALA A 136 -7.33 -18.47 -16.96
N LYS A 137 -6.07 -18.93 -16.96
CA LYS A 137 -5.56 -19.96 -17.89
C LYS A 137 -5.96 -21.37 -17.47
N GLU A 138 -6.22 -21.57 -16.18
CA GLU A 138 -6.61 -22.87 -15.64
C GLU A 138 -8.11 -23.14 -15.83
N ASN A 139 -8.45 -24.25 -16.49
CA ASN A 139 -9.86 -24.63 -16.79
C ASN A 139 -10.47 -25.61 -15.78
N SER A 140 -9.79 -25.91 -14.67
CA SER A 140 -10.33 -26.84 -13.67
C SER A 140 -11.51 -26.21 -12.91
N LEU A 141 -12.55 -27.01 -12.64
CA LEU A 141 -13.72 -26.57 -11.85
C LEU A 141 -13.34 -26.01 -10.48
N ARG A 142 -12.29 -26.55 -9.85
CA ARG A 142 -11.73 -26.02 -8.60
C ARG A 142 -11.01 -24.68 -8.81
N GLY A 143 -10.22 -24.56 -9.88
CA GLY A 143 -9.54 -23.31 -10.26
C GLY A 143 -10.51 -22.16 -10.53
N VAL A 144 -11.61 -22.42 -11.23
CA VAL A 144 -12.65 -21.39 -11.49
C VAL A 144 -13.33 -20.92 -10.20
N LYS A 145 -13.70 -21.84 -9.30
CA LYS A 145 -14.27 -21.48 -7.99
C LYS A 145 -13.27 -20.70 -7.13
N PHE A 146 -12.02 -21.11 -7.16
CA PHE A 146 -10.96 -20.43 -6.44
C PHE A 146 -10.73 -19.02 -7.00
N ARG A 147 -10.74 -18.83 -8.32
CA ARG A 147 -10.65 -17.51 -8.97
C ARG A 147 -11.71 -16.54 -8.47
N VAL A 148 -12.98 -16.96 -8.50
CA VAL A 148 -14.10 -16.11 -8.03
C VAL A 148 -13.94 -15.78 -6.54
N TRP A 149 -13.47 -16.74 -5.75
CA TRP A 149 -13.25 -16.52 -4.33
C TRP A 149 -12.07 -15.56 -4.07
N VAL A 150 -10.95 -15.71 -4.78
CA VAL A 150 -9.78 -14.81 -4.71
C VAL A 150 -10.18 -13.40 -5.13
N GLU A 151 -10.93 -13.26 -6.22
CA GLU A 151 -11.39 -11.97 -6.72
C GLU A 151 -12.21 -11.22 -5.66
N ARG A 152 -13.14 -11.93 -5.00
CA ARG A 152 -14.03 -11.33 -3.99
C ARG A 152 -13.36 -11.06 -2.64
N ASN A 153 -12.50 -11.96 -2.17
CA ASN A 153 -11.96 -11.90 -0.80
C ASN A 153 -10.59 -11.25 -0.71
N ILE A 154 -9.76 -11.39 -1.75
CA ILE A 154 -8.36 -10.95 -1.77
C ILE A 154 -8.27 -9.70 -2.66
N ALA A 155 -8.47 -9.86 -3.98
CA ALA A 155 -8.25 -8.77 -4.94
C ALA A 155 -9.15 -7.54 -4.69
N HIS A 156 -10.43 -7.73 -4.36
CA HIS A 156 -11.32 -6.61 -4.05
C HIS A 156 -10.93 -5.87 -2.77
N GLN A 157 -10.38 -6.57 -1.76
CA GLN A 157 -9.89 -5.94 -0.54
C GLN A 157 -8.59 -5.17 -0.81
N ALA A 158 -7.66 -5.78 -1.53
CA ALA A 158 -6.42 -5.15 -1.98
C ALA A 158 -6.71 -3.86 -2.75
N LYS A 159 -7.61 -3.92 -3.74
CA LYS A 159 -8.01 -2.75 -4.54
C LYS A 159 -8.61 -1.64 -3.68
N LYS A 160 -9.53 -1.97 -2.77
CA LYS A 160 -10.16 -1.00 -1.87
C LYS A 160 -9.15 -0.33 -0.93
N GLN A 161 -8.13 -1.06 -0.48
CA GLN A 161 -7.04 -0.49 0.31
C GLN A 161 -6.14 0.41 -0.54
N ARG A 162 -5.72 -0.03 -1.73
CA ARG A 162 -4.92 0.78 -2.67
C ARG A 162 -5.61 2.11 -3.02
N GLU A 163 -6.91 2.08 -3.29
CA GLU A 163 -7.72 3.27 -3.57
C GLU A 163 -7.70 4.27 -2.40
N ARG A 164 -7.78 3.79 -1.15
CA ARG A 164 -7.71 4.65 0.04
C ARG A 164 -6.37 5.33 0.21
N PHE A 165 -5.29 4.66 -0.15
CA PHE A 165 -3.92 5.18 -0.05
C PHE A 165 -3.43 5.87 -1.33
N GLY A 166 -4.26 5.92 -2.39
CA GLY A 166 -3.93 6.56 -3.66
C GLY A 166 -2.83 5.84 -4.45
N ILE A 167 -2.59 4.56 -4.17
CA ILE A 167 -1.54 3.76 -4.81
C ILE A 167 -2.07 3.19 -6.12
N ARG A 168 -1.40 3.50 -7.23
CA ARG A 168 -1.69 2.90 -8.55
C ARG A 168 -0.60 1.88 -8.88
N VAL A 169 -0.94 0.61 -8.72
CA VAL A 169 -0.09 -0.50 -9.18
C VAL A 169 -0.34 -0.70 -10.67
N SER A 170 0.72 -0.82 -11.46
CA SER A 170 0.63 -1.15 -12.90
C SER A 170 -0.09 -2.50 -13.05
N ASP A 171 -1.28 -2.48 -13.65
CA ASP A 171 -2.10 -3.67 -13.86
C ASP A 171 -1.44 -4.55 -14.95
N PRO A 172 -0.96 -5.77 -14.64
CA PRO A 172 -0.37 -6.65 -15.64
C PRO A 172 -1.38 -7.14 -16.70
N ARG A 173 -2.69 -6.89 -16.52
CA ARG A 173 -3.74 -7.13 -17.54
C ARG A 173 -3.91 -5.99 -18.52
N ALA A 174 -3.42 -4.81 -18.16
CA ALA A 174 -3.40 -3.64 -19.01
C ALA A 174 -1.94 -3.27 -19.27
N PRO A 175 -1.26 -3.96 -20.22
CA PRO A 175 0.08 -3.55 -20.60
C PRO A 175 -0.03 -2.12 -21.13
N ASP A 176 0.41 -1.17 -20.30
CA ASP A 176 0.71 0.19 -20.65
C ASP A 176 -0.31 0.92 -21.54
N LEU A 177 -1.40 1.40 -20.92
CA LEU A 177 -1.90 2.72 -21.29
C LEU A 177 -0.91 3.76 -20.76
N GLN A 178 0.23 3.89 -21.44
CA GLN A 178 1.13 5.04 -21.25
C GLN A 178 0.33 6.32 -21.43
N PRO A 179 0.35 7.27 -20.48
CA PRO A 179 -0.43 8.50 -20.58
C PRO A 179 0.31 9.55 -21.41
N ASN A 180 0.77 9.24 -22.64
CA ASN A 180 1.59 10.20 -23.42
C ASN A 180 1.63 10.04 -24.95
N HIS A 181 0.58 9.54 -25.63
CA HIS A 181 0.54 9.63 -27.12
C HIS A 181 -0.80 10.04 -27.76
N LEU A 182 -1.83 10.38 -26.99
CA LEU A 182 -3.11 10.86 -27.52
C LEU A 182 -3.24 12.41 -27.55
N GLY A 183 -2.11 13.09 -27.82
CA GLY A 183 -2.06 14.54 -28.06
C GLY A 183 -2.06 14.95 -29.53
N ASP A 184 -1.72 14.05 -30.46
CA ASP A 184 -1.41 14.42 -31.86
C ASP A 184 -2.27 13.73 -32.92
N THR A 185 -3.57 13.58 -32.66
CA THR A 185 -4.54 13.47 -33.77
C THR A 185 -5.31 14.77 -33.89
N MET A 186 -4.62 15.79 -34.43
CA MET A 186 -5.28 16.88 -35.14
C MET A 186 -6.19 16.26 -36.19
N VAL A 187 -7.49 16.32 -35.93
CA VAL A 187 -8.54 16.16 -36.94
C VAL A 187 -8.40 17.33 -37.92
N PRO A 188 -8.09 17.11 -39.21
CA PRO A 188 -8.11 18.19 -40.19
C PRO A 188 -9.55 18.66 -40.36
N ARG A 189 -9.79 19.96 -40.14
CA ARG A 189 -11.11 20.59 -40.07
C ARG A 189 -11.72 20.92 -41.44
N ASP A 190 -11.17 20.41 -42.54
CA ASP A 190 -11.48 20.93 -43.87
C ASP A 190 -11.98 19.81 -44.82
N MET A 191 -13.13 19.21 -44.53
CA MET A 191 -13.90 18.41 -45.50
C MET A 191 -15.42 18.59 -45.31
N GLN A 192 -15.88 19.83 -45.11
CA GLN A 192 -17.29 20.21 -45.24
C GLN A 192 -17.44 21.33 -46.27
N SER A 193 -17.21 21.05 -47.56
CA SER A 193 -17.69 21.93 -48.63
C SER A 193 -17.64 21.29 -50.02
N THR A 194 -18.39 20.22 -50.25
CA THR A 194 -18.85 19.89 -51.62
C THR A 194 -20.03 18.95 -51.56
N LEU A 195 -21.25 19.48 -51.58
CA LEU A 195 -22.38 18.81 -52.23
C LEU A 195 -23.14 19.85 -53.09
N PRO A 196 -23.53 19.47 -54.31
CA PRO A 196 -23.94 20.39 -55.37
C PRO A 196 -25.37 20.90 -55.20
N GLN A 197 -25.60 22.11 -55.70
CA GLN A 197 -26.93 22.66 -55.94
C GLN A 197 -27.65 21.86 -57.04
N SER A 198 -28.88 21.45 -56.76
CA SER A 198 -29.94 21.19 -57.75
C SER A 198 -31.29 21.42 -57.09
#